data_AF-A0A956AUN1-F1
#
_entry.id   AF-A0A956AUN1-F1
#
_cell.length_a   1.000
_cell.length_b   1.000
_cell.length_c   1.000
_cell.angle_alpha   90.00
_cell.angle_beta   90.00
_cell.angle_gamma   90.00
#
_symmetry.space_group_name_H-M   'P 1'
#
loop_
_entity.id
_entity.type
_entity.pdbx_description
1 polymer ?
#
loop_
_entity_poly.entity_id
_entity_poly.type
_entity_poly.pdbx_seq_one_letter_code
_entity_poly.pdbx_strand_id
1 'polypeptide(L)'
;MAIEEAGFDPETHPGTPTLRLGRRDGAPGRSGGRAVRRLLAPTLALFFAGPAAANPLDAFGFGARAMAMGSAATAISADSFANYYNPAGLAHAPHLRLDLGYALIRPSLRIGEGDQNVDDSRGFQGGVVLPGELFGRKVGFSIGLHLPDERVSRVRALPQRQPRWVLWDNRPQRVVISSSVGFEVIEGLSLGAEVVAMRRGGVIPHLEAVVTPGDTPLTVPETCPSCGATPQIEGDFVVCPNTLGCPAQSVGLLSHYAKVTGIEGFGQVWLDKLVEHEALRSPPDYYALTLDGLTRFERMGETLAQKLLDQIAATRTMPLATFLQALGVPDLGKTASRTVAEGFGTLDAVLAATPAELQQLPKFGELLAARVVAGLAERGPLIEALRQHVDVQAAEAPAERSGPWTGQSFLFTGTLVAMKREEAQQRVQALGGIAASGVSSALGFLVVGNAGKAGSKLAKAQKAGVTVLTEDEFIARLAEAEGA
;
A
#
# COMPACT_ATOMS: atom_id res chain seq x y z
N MET A 1 27.90 -29.99 -34.17
CA MET A 1 26.74 -29.19 -34.63
C MET A 1 26.91 -27.86 -33.93
N ALA A 2 27.53 -26.89 -34.62
CA ALA A 2 27.89 -25.62 -34.02
C ALA A 2 26.61 -24.83 -33.74
N ILE A 3 26.45 -24.38 -32.49
CA ILE A 3 25.41 -23.46 -32.06
C ILE A 3 26.11 -22.10 -32.02
N GLU A 4 25.71 -21.21 -32.92
CA GLU A 4 26.20 -19.83 -32.99
C GLU A 4 25.82 -19.05 -31.74
N GLU A 5 26.81 -18.31 -31.22
CA GLU A 5 26.69 -17.32 -30.15
C GLU A 5 25.80 -16.16 -30.60
N ALA A 6 24.67 -15.96 -29.94
CA ALA A 6 23.90 -14.71 -30.07
C ALA A 6 24.43 -13.72 -29.02
N GLY A 7 25.47 -12.98 -29.38
CA GLY A 7 25.92 -11.82 -28.62
C GLY A 7 24.86 -10.71 -28.65
N PHE A 8 24.60 -10.11 -27.49
CA PHE A 8 23.72 -8.93 -27.38
C PHE A 8 24.46 -7.70 -27.94
N ASP A 9 24.17 -7.36 -29.19
CA ASP A 9 24.63 -6.14 -29.85
C ASP A 9 23.55 -5.03 -29.75
N PRO A 10 23.78 -3.95 -28.99
CA PRO A 10 22.82 -2.87 -28.80
C PRO A 10 22.52 -2.05 -30.08
N GLU A 11 23.22 -2.27 -31.19
CA GLU A 11 22.95 -1.61 -32.47
C GLU A 11 21.96 -2.37 -33.38
N THR A 12 21.58 -3.61 -33.03
CA THR A 12 20.74 -4.47 -33.90
C THR A 12 19.26 -4.59 -33.50
N HIS A 13 18.82 -3.91 -32.43
CA HIS A 13 17.39 -3.78 -32.08
C HIS A 13 16.83 -2.42 -32.51
N PRO A 14 16.20 -2.30 -33.70
CA PRO A 14 15.48 -1.08 -34.04
C PRO A 14 14.21 -1.02 -33.19
N GLY A 15 14.13 -0.01 -32.30
CA GLY A 15 12.84 0.49 -31.82
C GLY A 15 12.37 0.00 -30.45
N THR A 16 13.19 0.15 -29.40
CA THR A 16 12.59 0.44 -28.07
C THR A 16 12.35 1.95 -28.02
N PRO A 17 11.10 2.45 -28.08
CA PRO A 17 10.85 3.89 -28.04
C PRO A 17 11.20 4.43 -26.65
N THR A 18 12.40 4.99 -26.52
CA THR A 18 12.81 5.76 -25.34
C THR A 18 12.13 7.13 -25.36
N LEU A 19 11.51 7.51 -24.26
CA LEU A 19 10.94 8.84 -24.01
C LEU A 19 12.04 9.92 -24.17
N ARG A 20 12.04 10.65 -25.29
CA ARG A 20 12.95 11.78 -25.51
C ARG A 20 12.34 13.05 -24.91
N LEU A 21 12.91 13.52 -23.80
CA LEU A 21 12.55 14.81 -23.20
C LEU A 21 13.17 15.96 -24.00
N GLY A 22 12.36 16.68 -24.77
CA GLY A 22 12.75 17.93 -25.41
C GLY A 22 12.72 19.09 -24.41
N ARG A 23 13.84 19.81 -24.26
CA ARG A 23 13.90 21.06 -23.48
C ARG A 23 13.55 22.22 -24.42
N ARG A 24 12.54 23.02 -24.08
CA ARG A 24 12.19 24.22 -24.87
C ARG A 24 12.70 25.47 -24.15
N ASP A 25 13.62 26.18 -24.79
CA ASP A 25 14.13 27.49 -24.37
C ASP A 25 13.21 28.63 -24.85
N GLY A 26 13.05 29.66 -24.00
CA GLY A 26 12.72 31.02 -24.43
C GLY A 26 11.30 31.53 -24.17
N ALA A 27 11.16 32.46 -23.21
CA ALA A 27 10.12 33.50 -23.20
C ALA A 27 10.64 34.73 -23.98
N PRO A 28 9.77 35.57 -24.60
CA PRO A 28 9.25 36.76 -23.90
C PRO A 28 7.79 37.12 -24.31
N GLY A 29 6.97 37.78 -23.48
CA GLY A 29 6.84 39.25 -23.47
C GLY A 29 5.36 39.69 -23.51
N ARG A 30 5.00 40.76 -22.79
CA ARG A 30 3.64 41.22 -22.44
C ARG A 30 2.95 42.14 -23.47
N SER A 31 1.61 42.24 -23.33
CA SER A 31 0.67 43.39 -23.55
C SER A 31 -0.51 42.98 -24.46
N GLY A 32 -1.77 43.39 -24.30
CA GLY A 32 -2.48 44.27 -23.37
C GLY A 32 -3.97 44.33 -23.79
N GLY A 33 -4.83 44.98 -23.00
CA GLY A 33 -6.09 45.56 -23.50
C GLY A 33 -7.40 44.84 -23.14
N ARG A 34 -8.21 45.50 -22.32
CA ARG A 34 -9.55 45.11 -21.82
C ARG A 34 -10.66 45.52 -22.78
N ALA A 35 -11.67 44.67 -22.96
CA ALA A 35 -13.07 45.01 -23.27
C ALA A 35 -13.88 43.68 -23.18
N VAL A 36 -15.05 43.49 -22.58
CA VAL A 36 -16.12 44.31 -22.01
C VAL A 36 -16.85 43.45 -20.96
N ARG A 37 -17.10 44.02 -19.78
CA ARG A 37 -18.06 43.54 -18.78
C ARG A 37 -19.49 43.54 -19.36
N ARG A 38 -20.21 42.41 -19.27
CA ARG A 38 -21.61 42.32 -18.75
C ARG A 38 -22.15 40.89 -18.95
N LEU A 39 -22.06 40.08 -17.90
CA LEU A 39 -23.08 39.16 -17.41
C LEU A 39 -22.62 38.61 -16.05
N LEU A 40 -22.63 39.53 -15.07
CA LEU A 40 -22.53 39.25 -13.63
C LEU A 40 -23.94 38.96 -13.12
N ALA A 41 -24.28 37.69 -12.89
CA ALA A 41 -25.38 37.23 -12.02
C ALA A 41 -25.50 35.69 -12.07
N PRO A 42 -24.45 34.93 -11.71
CA PRO A 42 -24.43 34.44 -10.34
C PRO A 42 -23.02 34.43 -9.76
N THR A 43 -22.49 35.63 -9.50
CA THR A 43 -21.16 35.84 -8.88
C THR A 43 -21.26 36.07 -7.37
N LEU A 44 -22.33 35.60 -6.71
CA LEU A 44 -22.55 35.77 -5.27
C LEU A 44 -22.63 34.46 -4.46
N ALA A 45 -22.27 33.32 -5.06
CA ALA A 45 -22.09 32.05 -4.35
C ALA A 45 -20.61 31.63 -4.20
N LEU A 46 -19.66 32.48 -4.60
CA LEU A 46 -18.22 32.21 -4.57
C LEU A 46 -17.46 32.86 -3.40
N PHE A 47 -18.15 33.59 -2.50
CA PHE A 47 -17.49 34.36 -1.44
C PHE A 47 -17.66 33.82 -0.01
N PHE A 48 -18.16 32.60 0.18
CA PHE A 48 -18.12 31.90 1.48
C PHE A 48 -17.70 30.42 1.38
N ALA A 49 -16.79 30.09 0.46
CA ALA A 49 -16.02 28.86 0.58
C ALA A 49 -14.80 29.15 1.46
N GLY A 50 -14.88 28.80 2.75
CA GLY A 50 -13.68 28.69 3.59
C GLY A 50 -12.71 27.66 2.99
N PRO A 51 -11.41 27.68 3.37
CA PRO A 51 -10.45 26.75 2.82
C PRO A 51 -10.90 25.31 3.08
N ALA A 52 -11.20 24.58 2.00
CA ALA A 52 -11.29 23.13 2.06
C ALA A 52 -9.86 22.61 2.19
N ALA A 53 -9.47 22.23 3.40
CA ALA A 53 -8.23 21.50 3.62
C ALA A 53 -8.48 20.03 3.29
N ALA A 54 -7.76 19.51 2.29
CA ALA A 54 -7.68 18.07 2.07
C ALA A 54 -6.80 17.46 3.17
N ASN A 55 -7.34 16.51 3.92
CA ASN A 55 -6.55 15.69 4.81
C ASN A 55 -5.77 14.69 3.95
N PRO A 56 -4.43 14.55 4.09
CA PRO A 56 -3.67 13.53 3.38
C PRO A 56 -4.27 12.12 3.54
N LEU A 57 -4.89 11.84 4.68
CA LEU A 57 -5.56 10.57 4.96
C LEU A 57 -6.79 10.31 4.08
N ASP A 58 -7.43 11.34 3.51
CA ASP A 58 -8.52 11.18 2.57
C ASP A 58 -8.02 10.64 1.21
N ALA A 59 -6.77 10.94 0.84
CA ALA A 59 -6.10 10.36 -0.33
C ALA A 59 -5.67 8.89 -0.10
N PHE A 60 -5.58 8.47 1.17
CA PHE A 60 -5.31 7.09 1.58
C PHE A 60 -6.57 6.33 2.05
N GLY A 61 -7.78 6.85 1.76
CA GLY A 61 -9.02 6.11 1.98
C GLY A 61 -9.58 6.13 3.42
N PHE A 62 -9.22 7.09 4.27
CA PHE A 62 -9.81 7.21 5.61
C PHE A 62 -10.90 8.28 5.68
N GLY A 63 -12.16 7.89 5.92
CA GLY A 63 -13.25 8.83 6.23
C GLY A 63 -14.62 8.39 5.72
N ALA A 64 -15.67 9.16 6.07
CA ALA A 64 -17.06 8.87 5.68
C ALA A 64 -17.26 8.76 4.16
N ARG A 65 -16.40 9.41 3.36
CA ARG A 65 -16.37 9.29 1.91
C ARG A 65 -15.85 7.92 1.43
N ALA A 66 -14.87 7.33 2.10
CA ALA A 66 -14.37 5.99 1.79
C ALA A 66 -15.34 4.89 2.22
N MET A 67 -16.02 5.07 3.36
CA MET A 67 -17.13 4.18 3.74
C MET A 67 -18.35 4.34 2.80
N ALA A 68 -18.62 5.56 2.30
CA ALA A 68 -19.63 5.79 1.27
C ALA A 68 -19.23 5.24 -0.11
N MET A 69 -17.93 5.04 -0.36
CA MET A 69 -17.38 4.42 -1.57
C MET A 69 -16.99 2.95 -1.37
N GLY A 70 -17.35 2.33 -0.24
CA GLY A 70 -17.37 0.88 -0.07
C GLY A 70 -16.04 0.13 -0.26
N SER A 71 -14.88 0.74 0.07
CA SER A 71 -13.58 0.16 -0.32
C SER A 71 -13.52 -0.09 -1.82
N ALA A 72 -13.72 0.97 -2.61
CA ALA A 72 -13.63 0.90 -4.06
C ALA A 72 -12.29 0.29 -4.47
N ALA A 73 -12.29 -1.01 -4.73
CA ALA A 73 -11.52 -1.54 -5.84
C ALA A 73 -11.87 -0.63 -7.03
N THR A 74 -10.87 -0.10 -7.70
CA THR A 74 -10.99 0.41 -9.07
C THR A 74 -11.40 -0.80 -9.92
N ALA A 75 -12.68 -1.18 -9.83
CA ALA A 75 -13.24 -2.14 -10.74
C ALA A 75 -13.17 -1.45 -12.10
N ILE A 76 -12.25 -1.91 -12.93
CA ILE A 76 -12.26 -1.61 -14.37
C ILE A 76 -13.53 -2.28 -14.89
N SER A 77 -14.63 -1.56 -14.79
CA SER A 77 -15.92 -1.93 -15.34
C SER A 77 -16.20 -0.94 -16.46
N ALA A 78 -16.41 -1.50 -17.65
CA ALA A 78 -16.86 -0.78 -18.83
C ALA A 78 -18.22 -1.33 -19.31
N ASP A 79 -18.91 -2.09 -18.44
CA ASP A 79 -20.25 -2.62 -18.64
C ASP A 79 -21.30 -1.72 -17.94
N SER A 80 -22.57 -2.09 -17.99
CA SER A 80 -23.64 -1.28 -17.41
C SER A 80 -23.56 -1.09 -15.89
N PHE A 81 -22.74 -1.89 -15.18
CA PHE A 81 -22.46 -1.71 -13.76
C PHE A 81 -21.56 -0.53 -13.47
N ALA A 82 -20.77 -0.07 -14.46
CA ALA A 82 -19.97 1.13 -14.35
C ALA A 82 -20.82 2.37 -13.98
N ASN A 83 -22.11 2.40 -14.37
CA ASN A 83 -23.04 3.47 -13.98
C ASN A 83 -23.12 3.69 -12.47
N TYR A 84 -23.00 2.62 -11.68
CA TYR A 84 -23.13 2.70 -10.23
C TYR A 84 -21.76 2.86 -9.56
N TYR A 85 -20.76 2.09 -10.00
CA TYR A 85 -19.46 2.00 -9.31
C TYR A 85 -18.43 3.01 -9.79
N ASN A 86 -18.29 3.19 -11.11
CA ASN A 86 -17.30 4.09 -11.69
C ASN A 86 -17.71 4.57 -13.10
N PRO A 87 -18.53 5.63 -13.20
CA PRO A 87 -19.01 6.14 -14.49
C PRO A 87 -17.91 6.56 -15.46
N ALA A 88 -16.70 6.88 -14.98
CA ALA A 88 -15.58 7.23 -15.85
C ALA A 88 -15.13 6.04 -16.72
N GLY A 89 -15.29 4.80 -16.23
CA GLY A 89 -14.96 3.58 -16.97
C GLY A 89 -15.76 3.41 -18.27
N LEU A 90 -16.94 4.03 -18.36
CA LEU A 90 -17.77 4.01 -19.58
C LEU A 90 -17.04 4.60 -20.80
N ALA A 91 -16.16 5.58 -20.59
CA ALA A 91 -15.36 6.16 -21.68
C ALA A 91 -14.42 5.14 -22.34
N HIS A 92 -14.16 4.00 -21.68
CA HIS A 92 -13.29 2.95 -22.19
C HIS A 92 -14.06 1.72 -22.69
N ALA A 93 -15.39 1.79 -22.81
CA ALA A 93 -16.19 0.70 -23.37
C ALA A 93 -15.79 0.43 -24.83
N PRO A 94 -15.32 -0.78 -25.17
CA PRO A 94 -14.76 -1.06 -26.49
C PRO A 94 -15.82 -1.24 -27.59
N HIS A 95 -17.05 -1.57 -27.23
CA HIS A 95 -18.15 -1.83 -28.16
C HIS A 95 -19.52 -1.60 -27.51
N LEU A 96 -20.56 -1.50 -28.34
CA LEU A 96 -21.95 -1.56 -27.90
C LEU A 96 -22.15 -2.82 -27.06
N ARG A 97 -22.67 -2.66 -25.85
CA ARG A 97 -22.91 -3.78 -24.94
C ARG A 97 -24.33 -3.78 -24.40
N LEU A 98 -24.95 -4.95 -24.40
CA LEU A 98 -26.22 -5.22 -23.74
C LEU A 98 -25.96 -6.22 -22.63
N ASP A 99 -26.29 -5.83 -21.41
CA ASP A 99 -26.16 -6.67 -20.23
C ASP A 99 -27.54 -7.15 -19.78
N LEU A 100 -27.62 -8.43 -19.43
CA LEU A 100 -28.75 -9.03 -18.76
C LEU A 100 -28.21 -10.04 -17.74
N GLY A 101 -28.69 -9.95 -16.51
CA GLY A 101 -28.24 -10.82 -15.45
C GLY A 101 -29.22 -10.91 -14.29
N TYR A 102 -28.90 -11.79 -13.36
CA TYR A 102 -29.59 -11.92 -12.08
C TYR A 102 -28.52 -11.99 -11.00
N ALA A 103 -28.61 -11.15 -9.98
CA ALA A 103 -27.67 -11.17 -8.86
C ALA A 103 -28.32 -11.68 -7.59
N LEU A 104 -27.51 -12.37 -6.80
CA LEU A 104 -27.75 -12.71 -5.41
C LEU A 104 -26.55 -12.21 -4.61
N ILE A 105 -26.79 -11.27 -3.70
CA ILE A 105 -25.78 -10.60 -2.89
C ILE A 105 -26.12 -10.89 -1.42
N ARG A 106 -25.20 -11.56 -0.72
CA ARG A 106 -25.32 -11.90 0.70
C ARG A 106 -24.26 -11.15 1.51
N PRO A 107 -24.53 -9.90 1.91
CA PRO A 107 -23.55 -9.10 2.63
C PRO A 107 -23.37 -9.62 4.06
N SER A 108 -22.12 -9.83 4.47
CA SER A 108 -21.76 -10.08 5.87
C SER A 108 -21.08 -8.83 6.42
N LEU A 109 -21.78 -8.08 7.28
CA LEU A 109 -21.22 -6.91 7.93
C LEU A 109 -21.08 -7.16 9.43
N ARG A 110 -19.83 -7.21 9.91
CA ARG A 110 -19.52 -7.33 11.34
C ARG A 110 -18.97 -6.00 11.82
N ILE A 111 -19.62 -5.38 12.82
CA ILE A 111 -19.12 -4.15 13.46
C ILE A 111 -18.73 -4.52 14.89
N GLY A 112 -17.42 -4.59 15.13
CA GLY A 112 -16.88 -5.26 16.32
C GLY A 112 -17.17 -6.76 16.26
N GLU A 113 -17.65 -7.34 17.35
CA GLU A 113 -17.98 -8.77 17.42
C GLU A 113 -19.42 -9.08 16.95
N GLY A 114 -20.26 -8.05 16.80
CA GLY A 114 -21.67 -8.19 16.43
C GLY A 114 -21.90 -8.23 14.93
N ASP A 115 -22.64 -9.23 14.47
CA ASP A 115 -23.24 -9.23 13.13
C ASP A 115 -24.32 -8.15 13.05
N GLN A 116 -24.30 -7.36 11.98
CA GLN A 116 -25.27 -6.30 11.74
C GLN A 116 -26.54 -6.79 11.04
N ASN A 117 -26.65 -8.09 10.74
CA ASN A 117 -27.82 -8.73 10.16
C ASN A 117 -28.37 -7.93 8.97
N VAL A 118 -27.51 -7.74 7.96
CA VAL A 118 -27.86 -7.01 6.74
C VAL A 118 -28.68 -7.91 5.84
N ASP A 119 -29.78 -7.38 5.30
CA ASP A 119 -30.64 -8.14 4.40
C ASP A 119 -29.90 -8.56 3.12
N ASP A 120 -30.19 -9.78 2.66
CA ASP A 120 -29.81 -10.24 1.32
C ASP A 120 -30.44 -9.31 0.26
N SER A 121 -29.70 -9.09 -0.83
CA SER A 121 -30.18 -8.36 -1.99
C SER A 121 -30.13 -9.24 -3.22
N ARG A 122 -31.26 -9.40 -3.90
CA ARG A 122 -31.33 -10.16 -5.15
C ARG A 122 -32.30 -9.54 -6.13
N GLY A 123 -32.02 -9.72 -7.41
CA GLY A 123 -32.82 -9.12 -8.46
C GLY A 123 -32.25 -9.24 -9.86
N PHE A 124 -33.10 -8.90 -10.82
CA PHE A 124 -32.74 -8.79 -12.22
C PHE A 124 -31.91 -7.54 -12.45
N GLN A 125 -30.92 -7.68 -13.33
CA GLN A 125 -30.02 -6.61 -13.73
C GLN A 125 -30.00 -6.53 -15.24
N GLY A 126 -29.94 -5.33 -15.76
CA GLY A 126 -29.73 -5.16 -17.18
C GLY A 126 -29.34 -3.75 -17.52
N GLY A 127 -28.82 -3.59 -18.73
CA GLY A 127 -28.41 -2.27 -19.18
C GLY A 127 -27.85 -2.28 -20.58
N VAL A 128 -27.60 -1.08 -21.08
CA VAL A 128 -26.94 -0.84 -22.35
C VAL A 128 -25.78 0.11 -22.14
N VAL A 129 -24.65 -0.17 -22.78
CA VAL A 129 -23.51 0.74 -22.89
C VAL A 129 -23.32 1.08 -24.36
N LEU A 130 -23.38 2.37 -24.66
CA LEU A 130 -23.17 2.96 -25.98
C LEU A 130 -21.81 3.68 -25.96
N PRO A 131 -20.76 3.11 -26.56
CA PRO A 131 -19.53 3.86 -26.81
C PRO A 131 -19.75 4.90 -27.91
N GLY A 132 -18.95 5.95 -27.88
CA GLY A 132 -18.97 7.02 -28.87
C GLY A 132 -17.70 7.86 -28.80
N GLU A 133 -17.63 8.83 -29.69
CA GLU A 133 -16.53 9.77 -29.77
C GLU A 133 -17.09 11.18 -29.93
N LEU A 134 -16.54 12.12 -29.18
CA LEU A 134 -16.91 13.53 -29.26
C LEU A 134 -15.64 14.38 -29.25
N PHE A 135 -15.44 15.19 -30.29
CA PHE A 135 -14.23 16.04 -30.45
C PHE A 135 -12.90 15.26 -30.38
N GLY A 136 -12.83 14.04 -30.94
CA GLY A 136 -11.59 13.24 -30.87
C GLY A 136 -11.34 12.58 -29.51
N ARG A 137 -12.35 12.53 -28.64
CA ARG A 137 -12.26 12.00 -27.27
C ARG A 137 -13.29 10.90 -27.07
N LYS A 138 -12.91 9.85 -26.33
CA LYS A 138 -13.84 8.75 -26.05
C LYS A 138 -14.94 9.21 -25.10
N VAL A 139 -16.16 8.82 -25.43
CA VAL A 139 -17.36 9.05 -24.62
C VAL A 139 -18.10 7.73 -24.49
N GLY A 140 -18.65 7.45 -23.32
CA GLY A 140 -19.53 6.31 -23.12
C GLY A 140 -20.81 6.75 -22.45
N PHE A 141 -21.95 6.42 -23.04
CA PHE A 141 -23.25 6.58 -22.40
C PHE A 141 -23.77 5.22 -21.94
N SER A 142 -24.38 5.17 -20.77
CA SER A 142 -25.03 3.95 -20.33
C SER A 142 -26.33 4.21 -19.58
N ILE A 143 -27.23 3.23 -19.69
CA ILE A 143 -28.42 3.09 -18.85
C ILE A 143 -28.33 1.72 -18.18
N GLY A 144 -28.40 1.70 -16.86
CA GLY A 144 -28.43 0.50 -16.03
C GLY A 144 -29.73 0.41 -15.24
N LEU A 145 -30.17 -0.82 -14.99
CA LEU A 145 -31.37 -1.18 -14.24
C LEU A 145 -31.00 -2.28 -13.23
N HIS A 146 -31.44 -2.09 -11.99
CA HIS A 146 -31.57 -3.16 -11.01
C HIS A 146 -33.04 -3.24 -10.55
N LEU A 147 -33.64 -4.41 -10.68
CA LEU A 147 -35.01 -4.71 -10.31
C LEU A 147 -35.03 -5.82 -9.25
N PRO A 148 -35.25 -5.50 -7.96
CA PRO A 148 -35.33 -6.51 -6.91
C PRO A 148 -36.54 -7.44 -7.13
N ASP A 149 -36.38 -8.73 -6.86
CA ASP A 149 -37.44 -9.73 -7.03
C ASP A 149 -38.18 -10.11 -5.74
N GLU A 150 -37.76 -9.54 -4.59
CA GLU A 150 -38.36 -9.81 -3.29
C GLU A 150 -39.46 -8.80 -2.94
N ARG A 151 -39.08 -7.54 -2.71
CA ARG A 151 -39.99 -6.46 -2.29
C ARG A 151 -39.54 -5.14 -2.91
N VAL A 152 -40.51 -4.26 -3.19
CA VAL A 152 -40.26 -2.90 -3.68
C VAL A 152 -40.46 -1.92 -2.52
N SER A 153 -39.39 -1.25 -2.10
CA SER A 153 -39.48 -0.20 -1.07
C SER A 153 -39.97 1.12 -1.68
N ARG A 154 -41.12 1.63 -1.22
CA ARG A 154 -41.63 2.96 -1.62
C ARG A 154 -41.13 4.02 -0.65
N VAL A 155 -40.21 4.86 -1.11
CA VAL A 155 -39.76 6.02 -0.33
C VAL A 155 -40.78 7.16 -0.48
N ARG A 156 -41.34 7.61 0.64
CA ARG A 156 -42.20 8.82 0.69
C ARG A 156 -41.45 9.91 1.44
N ALA A 157 -41.19 11.04 0.79
CA ALA A 157 -40.69 12.22 1.47
C ALA A 157 -41.77 12.75 2.43
N LEU A 158 -41.52 12.66 3.73
CA LEU A 158 -42.41 13.19 4.74
C LEU A 158 -42.10 14.68 5.01
N PRO A 159 -43.11 15.53 5.28
CA PRO A 159 -42.90 16.94 5.60
C PRO A 159 -41.99 17.14 6.82
N GLN A 160 -41.07 18.11 6.76
CA GLN A 160 -40.06 18.34 7.82
C GLN A 160 -40.63 18.74 9.20
N ARG A 161 -41.88 19.19 9.23
CA ARG A 161 -42.59 19.68 10.42
C ARG A 161 -43.22 18.58 11.28
N GLN A 162 -43.08 17.31 10.89
CA GLN A 162 -43.54 16.18 11.70
C GLN A 162 -42.36 15.63 12.54
N PRO A 163 -42.46 15.59 13.88
CA PRO A 163 -41.48 14.89 14.70
C PRO A 163 -41.47 13.41 14.32
N ARG A 164 -40.28 12.81 14.21
CA ARG A 164 -40.10 11.43 13.74
C ARG A 164 -38.96 10.72 14.44
N TRP A 165 -39.16 9.43 14.69
CA TRP A 165 -38.09 8.49 14.97
C TRP A 165 -37.58 7.92 13.64
N VAL A 166 -36.26 7.99 13.43
CA VAL A 166 -35.64 7.41 12.24
C VAL A 166 -35.41 5.93 12.53
N LEU A 167 -36.22 5.07 11.92
CA LEU A 167 -35.89 3.67 11.76
C LEU A 167 -34.78 3.61 10.69
N TRP A 168 -33.54 3.37 11.14
CA TRP A 168 -32.42 3.07 10.25
C TRP A 168 -32.61 1.67 9.70
N ASP A 169 -33.51 1.54 8.73
CA ASP A 169 -33.75 0.31 8.02
C ASP A 169 -32.79 0.23 6.83
N ASN A 170 -31.89 -0.75 6.88
CA ASN A 170 -30.83 -0.93 5.90
C ASN A 170 -31.37 -1.68 4.67
N ARG A 171 -32.29 -1.07 3.92
CA ARG A 171 -32.97 -1.75 2.79
C ARG A 171 -32.21 -1.63 1.46
N PRO A 172 -31.50 -2.68 1.00
CA PRO A 172 -30.91 -2.73 -0.35
C PRO A 172 -31.97 -2.91 -1.46
N GLN A 173 -33.24 -3.12 -1.11
CA GLN A 173 -34.31 -3.51 -2.03
C GLN A 173 -34.98 -2.31 -2.71
N ARG A 174 -34.26 -1.66 -3.63
CA ARG A 174 -34.73 -0.53 -4.43
C ARG A 174 -34.69 -0.86 -5.91
N VAL A 175 -35.71 -0.42 -6.65
CA VAL A 175 -35.58 -0.31 -8.11
C VAL A 175 -34.61 0.82 -8.40
N VAL A 176 -33.50 0.51 -9.06
CA VAL A 176 -32.49 1.49 -9.45
C VAL A 176 -32.51 1.59 -10.96
N ILE A 177 -32.76 2.79 -11.47
CA ILE A 177 -32.51 3.14 -12.86
C ILE A 177 -31.46 4.24 -12.83
N SER A 178 -30.31 3.99 -13.43
CA SER A 178 -29.20 4.93 -13.48
C SER A 178 -28.81 5.17 -14.92
N SER A 179 -28.56 6.43 -15.26
CA SER A 179 -27.88 6.79 -16.50
C SER A 179 -26.61 7.55 -16.17
N SER A 180 -25.58 7.35 -16.98
CA SER A 180 -24.32 8.08 -16.84
C SER A 180 -23.68 8.32 -18.18
N VAL A 181 -22.85 9.36 -18.22
CA VAL A 181 -21.94 9.62 -19.33
C VAL A 181 -20.52 9.69 -18.76
N GLY A 182 -19.64 8.83 -19.27
CA GLY A 182 -18.20 8.93 -19.05
C GLY A 182 -17.56 9.74 -20.17
N PHE A 183 -16.65 10.64 -19.81
CA PHE A 183 -15.87 11.44 -20.75
C PHE A 183 -14.38 11.26 -20.47
N GLU A 184 -13.62 10.94 -21.51
CA GLU A 184 -12.18 11.03 -21.46
C GLU A 184 -11.77 12.50 -21.60
N VAL A 185 -11.30 13.11 -20.50
CA VAL A 185 -10.89 14.53 -20.47
C VAL A 185 -9.44 14.70 -20.90
N ILE A 186 -8.59 13.72 -20.59
CA ILE A 186 -7.15 13.71 -20.89
C ILE A 186 -6.85 12.39 -21.59
N GLU A 187 -6.00 12.42 -22.61
CA GLU A 187 -5.53 11.21 -23.27
C GLU A 187 -4.68 10.38 -22.29
N GLY A 188 -4.92 9.07 -22.30
CA GLY A 188 -4.03 8.12 -21.66
C GLY A 188 -2.62 8.14 -22.26
N LEU A 189 -1.65 7.61 -21.52
CA LEU A 189 -0.29 7.47 -22.00
C LEU A 189 -0.22 6.37 -23.09
N SER A 190 0.47 6.64 -24.19
CA SER A 190 0.77 5.69 -25.26
C SER A 190 2.26 5.74 -25.65
N LEU A 191 2.77 4.68 -26.26
CA LEU A 191 4.15 4.67 -26.75
C LEU A 191 4.26 5.62 -27.95
N GLY A 192 5.34 6.41 -27.97
CA GLY A 192 5.53 7.49 -28.95
C GLY A 192 4.90 8.82 -28.54
N ALA A 193 4.22 8.91 -27.39
CA ALA A 193 3.60 10.15 -26.93
C ALA A 193 4.62 11.24 -26.57
N GLU A 194 4.31 12.49 -26.91
CA GLU A 194 4.98 13.67 -26.37
C GLU A 194 4.30 14.05 -25.06
N VAL A 195 5.09 14.24 -23.99
CA VAL A 195 4.58 14.51 -22.64
C VAL A 195 5.24 15.73 -22.02
N VAL A 196 4.48 16.43 -21.17
CA VAL A 196 5.06 17.42 -20.25
C VAL A 196 5.42 16.72 -18.95
N ALA A 197 6.69 16.79 -18.59
CA ALA A 197 7.17 16.34 -17.28
C ALA A 197 7.70 17.53 -16.46
N MET A 198 7.40 17.54 -15.17
CA MET A 198 7.90 18.55 -14.23
C MET A 198 8.60 17.88 -13.07
N ARG A 199 9.71 18.45 -12.59
CA ARG A 199 10.34 18.01 -11.34
C ARG A 199 9.60 18.61 -10.16
N ARG A 200 8.79 17.80 -9.48
CA ARG A 200 8.15 18.22 -8.23
C ARG A 200 9.21 18.27 -7.13
N GLY A 201 9.31 19.42 -6.46
CA GLY A 201 10.36 19.67 -5.46
C GLY A 201 11.79 19.65 -6.02
N GLY A 202 11.98 19.79 -7.34
CA GLY A 202 13.29 19.83 -7.99
C GLY A 202 14.00 18.48 -8.16
N VAL A 203 13.45 17.37 -7.63
CA VAL A 203 14.12 16.06 -7.60
C VAL A 203 13.39 15.00 -8.43
N ILE A 204 12.10 14.75 -8.16
CA ILE A 204 11.38 13.62 -8.76
C ILE A 204 10.61 14.11 -9.99
N PRO A 205 10.89 13.59 -11.19
CA PRO A 205 10.12 13.91 -12.39
C PRO A 205 8.70 13.31 -12.28
N HIS A 206 7.71 14.11 -12.65
CA HIS A 206 6.30 13.75 -12.65
C HIS A 206 5.70 14.09 -14.02
N LEU A 207 4.94 13.17 -14.62
CA LEU A 207 4.22 13.39 -15.87
C LEU A 207 2.97 14.23 -15.59
N GLU A 208 2.89 15.43 -16.14
CA GLU A 208 1.77 16.36 -15.92
C GLU A 208 0.66 16.21 -16.97
N ALA A 209 1.02 15.98 -18.24
CA ALA A 209 0.07 15.82 -19.33
C ALA A 209 0.69 15.15 -20.56
N VAL A 210 -0.15 14.53 -21.39
CA VAL A 210 0.17 14.15 -22.78
C VAL A 210 -0.11 15.36 -23.68
N VAL A 211 0.90 15.79 -24.44
CA VAL A 211 0.80 16.90 -25.42
C VAL A 211 0.32 16.37 -26.76
N THR A 212 0.88 15.25 -27.19
CA THR A 212 0.53 14.57 -28.43
C THR A 212 0.49 13.08 -28.13
N PRO A 213 -0.62 12.39 -28.45
CA PRO A 213 -0.72 10.97 -28.21
C PRO A 213 0.25 10.24 -29.15
N GLY A 214 0.84 9.18 -28.63
CA GLY A 214 1.53 8.17 -29.43
C GLY A 214 0.54 7.24 -30.14
N ASP A 215 1.06 6.43 -31.05
CA ASP A 215 0.28 5.55 -31.93
C ASP A 215 -0.03 4.17 -31.32
N THR A 216 0.73 3.76 -30.30
CA THR A 216 0.67 2.40 -29.76
C THR A 216 0.17 2.42 -28.31
N PRO A 217 -1.04 1.89 -28.04
CA PRO A 217 -1.61 1.84 -26.69
C PRO A 217 -0.75 1.01 -25.72
N LEU A 218 -0.71 1.43 -24.45
CA LEU A 218 -0.14 0.61 -23.38
C LEU A 218 -1.11 -0.49 -22.98
N THR A 219 -0.66 -1.74 -23.02
CA THR A 219 -1.44 -2.91 -22.59
C THR A 219 -0.76 -3.57 -21.41
N VAL A 220 -1.57 -4.12 -20.49
CA VAL A 220 -1.05 -4.94 -19.40
C VAL A 220 -0.52 -6.24 -20.01
N PRO A 221 0.73 -6.63 -19.74
CA PRO A 221 1.28 -7.85 -20.33
C PRO A 221 0.52 -9.09 -19.85
N GLU A 222 0.17 -9.98 -20.78
CA GLU A 222 -0.52 -11.25 -20.46
C GLU A 222 0.41 -12.29 -19.83
N THR A 223 1.72 -12.13 -20.04
CA THR A 223 2.78 -12.99 -19.49
C THR A 223 3.90 -12.15 -18.89
N CYS A 224 4.50 -12.63 -17.81
CA CYS A 224 5.65 -11.98 -17.20
C CYS A 224 6.82 -11.99 -18.19
N PRO A 225 7.40 -10.83 -18.55
CA PRO A 225 8.49 -10.77 -19.53
C PRO A 225 9.79 -11.43 -19.04
N SER A 226 9.90 -11.72 -17.73
CA SER A 226 11.09 -12.35 -17.15
C SER A 226 10.99 -13.87 -17.05
N CYS A 227 9.80 -14.43 -16.76
CA CYS A 227 9.66 -15.87 -16.51
C CYS A 227 8.45 -16.53 -17.19
N GLY A 228 7.66 -15.78 -17.97
CA GLY A 228 6.49 -16.28 -18.68
C GLY A 228 5.25 -16.54 -17.82
N ALA A 229 5.33 -16.46 -16.50
CA ALA A 229 4.18 -16.67 -15.61
C ALA A 229 3.07 -15.65 -15.86
N THR A 230 1.80 -16.06 -15.74
CA THR A 230 0.64 -15.16 -15.86
C THR A 230 0.64 -14.14 -14.70
N PRO A 231 0.67 -12.83 -14.98
CA PRO A 231 0.65 -11.80 -13.94
C PRO A 231 -0.68 -11.76 -13.18
N GLN A 232 -0.65 -11.24 -11.96
CA GLN A 232 -1.83 -10.99 -11.14
C GLN A 232 -1.96 -9.49 -10.86
N ILE A 233 -3.20 -9.01 -10.72
CA ILE A 233 -3.49 -7.61 -10.35
C ILE A 233 -3.75 -7.58 -8.84
N GLU A 234 -2.88 -6.89 -8.11
CA GLU A 234 -2.99 -6.65 -6.68
C GLU A 234 -3.18 -5.15 -6.42
N GLY A 235 -4.43 -4.71 -6.29
CA GLY A 235 -4.77 -3.29 -6.20
C GLY A 235 -4.34 -2.54 -7.46
N ASP A 236 -3.42 -1.60 -7.31
CA ASP A 236 -2.87 -0.79 -8.41
C ASP A 236 -1.64 -1.42 -9.08
N PHE A 237 -1.20 -2.61 -8.63
CA PHE A 237 0.03 -3.25 -9.11
C PHE A 237 -0.27 -4.48 -9.98
N VAL A 238 0.52 -4.64 -11.05
CA VAL A 238 0.61 -5.89 -11.81
C VAL A 238 1.86 -6.61 -11.32
N VAL A 239 1.69 -7.78 -10.70
CA VAL A 239 2.77 -8.52 -10.04
C VAL A 239 2.97 -9.90 -10.68
N CYS A 240 4.20 -10.38 -10.64
CA CYS A 240 4.53 -11.75 -11.02
C CYS A 240 4.34 -12.66 -9.79
N PRO A 241 3.50 -13.71 -9.85
CA PRO A 241 3.29 -14.59 -8.70
C PRO A 241 4.41 -15.63 -8.51
N ASN A 242 5.37 -15.74 -9.45
CA ASN A 242 6.43 -16.75 -9.41
C ASN A 242 7.60 -16.32 -8.49
N THR A 243 7.38 -16.42 -7.17
CA THR A 243 8.36 -16.00 -6.15
C THR A 243 9.60 -16.88 -6.05
N LEU A 244 9.54 -18.12 -6.56
CA LEU A 244 10.63 -19.10 -6.46
C LEU A 244 11.47 -19.24 -7.73
N GLY A 245 10.98 -18.77 -8.87
CA GLY A 245 11.61 -19.04 -10.17
C GLY A 245 11.69 -17.86 -11.12
N CYS A 246 11.29 -16.65 -10.70
CA CYS A 246 11.38 -15.47 -11.55
C CYS A 246 12.79 -14.83 -11.45
N PRO A 247 13.56 -14.75 -12.55
CA PRO A 247 14.88 -14.12 -12.54
C PRO A 247 14.84 -12.66 -12.06
N ALA A 248 13.85 -11.86 -12.50
CA ALA A 248 13.70 -10.48 -12.08
C ALA A 248 13.42 -10.34 -10.57
N GLN A 249 12.67 -11.27 -9.97
CA GLN A 249 12.48 -11.28 -8.52
C GLN A 249 13.75 -11.66 -7.77
N SER A 250 14.53 -12.60 -8.33
CA SER A 250 15.83 -13.01 -7.79
C SER A 250 16.81 -11.83 -7.80
N VAL A 251 16.92 -11.11 -8.91
CA VAL A 251 17.73 -9.88 -9.02
C VAL A 251 17.26 -8.84 -8.00
N GLY A 252 15.94 -8.62 -7.87
CA GLY A 252 15.39 -7.68 -6.89
C GLY A 252 15.77 -8.03 -5.45
N LEU A 253 15.65 -9.31 -5.08
CA LEU A 253 16.04 -9.81 -3.75
C LEU A 253 17.55 -9.69 -3.51
N LEU A 254 18.37 -10.10 -4.48
CA LEU A 254 19.83 -10.03 -4.42
C LEU A 254 20.33 -8.58 -4.29
N SER A 255 19.72 -7.67 -5.05
CA SER A 255 20.01 -6.23 -5.01
C SER A 255 19.62 -5.62 -3.66
N HIS A 256 18.43 -5.95 -3.15
CA HIS A 256 17.99 -5.53 -1.82
C HIS A 256 18.92 -6.05 -0.71
N TYR A 257 19.28 -7.33 -0.76
CA TYR A 257 20.18 -7.95 0.20
C TYR A 257 21.55 -7.25 0.20
N ALA A 258 22.16 -7.08 -0.97
CA ALA A 258 23.45 -6.39 -1.11
C ALA A 258 23.39 -4.96 -0.56
N LYS A 259 22.34 -4.20 -0.91
CA LYS A 259 22.13 -2.83 -0.42
C LYS A 259 21.99 -2.75 1.11
N VAL A 260 21.25 -3.67 1.72
CA VAL A 260 21.01 -3.66 3.18
C VAL A 260 22.23 -4.10 3.96
N THR A 261 22.96 -5.10 3.45
CA THR A 261 24.15 -5.67 4.11
C THR A 261 25.42 -4.85 3.86
N GLY A 262 25.42 -3.96 2.86
CA GLY A 262 26.55 -3.10 2.53
C GLY A 262 27.52 -3.71 1.52
N ILE A 263 27.10 -4.75 0.78
CA ILE A 263 27.86 -5.27 -0.35
C ILE A 263 27.71 -4.27 -1.51
N GLU A 264 28.79 -3.60 -1.88
CA GLU A 264 28.81 -2.66 -3.00
C GLU A 264 29.28 -3.36 -4.29
N GLY A 265 29.17 -2.69 -5.43
CA GLY A 265 29.71 -3.18 -6.71
C GLY A 265 28.86 -4.20 -7.46
N PHE A 266 27.85 -4.82 -6.83
CA PHE A 266 26.80 -5.58 -7.52
C PHE A 266 25.69 -4.66 -8.04
N GLY A 267 26.02 -3.88 -9.07
CA GLY A 267 25.03 -3.10 -9.82
C GLY A 267 24.06 -3.98 -10.60
N GLN A 268 22.94 -3.41 -11.03
CA GLN A 268 21.87 -4.10 -11.77
C GLN A 268 22.42 -4.97 -12.92
N VAL A 269 23.31 -4.40 -13.75
CA VAL A 269 23.92 -5.09 -14.90
C VAL A 269 24.67 -6.37 -14.49
N TRP A 270 25.39 -6.33 -13.36
CA TRP A 270 26.12 -7.50 -12.88
C TRP A 270 25.19 -8.55 -12.28
N LEU A 271 24.17 -8.13 -11.54
CA LEU A 271 23.18 -9.05 -11.00
C LEU A 271 22.39 -9.75 -12.10
N ASP A 272 21.96 -9.01 -13.13
CA ASP A 272 21.26 -9.59 -14.28
C ASP A 272 22.13 -10.68 -14.94
N LYS A 273 23.40 -10.38 -15.23
CA LYS A 273 24.35 -11.36 -15.81
C LYS A 273 24.59 -12.57 -14.91
N LEU A 274 24.82 -12.35 -13.62
CA LEU A 274 25.10 -13.43 -12.67
C LEU A 274 23.88 -14.35 -12.47
N VAL A 275 22.67 -13.78 -12.51
CA VAL A 275 21.42 -14.55 -12.45
C VAL A 275 21.18 -15.31 -13.75
N GLU A 276 21.40 -14.68 -14.90
CA GLU A 276 21.26 -15.30 -16.22
C GLU A 276 22.19 -16.51 -16.39
N HIS A 277 23.43 -16.40 -15.92
CA HIS A 277 24.41 -17.50 -15.92
C HIS A 277 24.29 -18.43 -14.71
N GLU A 278 23.21 -18.32 -13.93
CA GLU A 278 22.91 -19.15 -12.75
C GLU A 278 24.00 -19.13 -11.65
N ALA A 279 24.90 -18.15 -11.68
CA ALA A 279 25.95 -17.96 -10.70
C ALA A 279 25.43 -17.35 -9.38
N LEU A 280 24.31 -16.63 -9.44
CA LEU A 280 23.56 -16.16 -8.27
C LEU A 280 22.07 -16.43 -8.49
N ARG A 281 21.41 -17.10 -7.56
CA ARG A 281 19.94 -17.29 -7.58
C ARG A 281 19.29 -16.73 -6.31
N SER A 282 20.04 -16.73 -5.21
CA SER A 282 19.57 -16.34 -3.89
C SER A 282 20.71 -15.75 -3.05
N PRO A 283 20.42 -15.00 -1.98
CA PRO A 283 21.44 -14.39 -1.13
C PRO A 283 22.56 -15.31 -0.59
N PRO A 284 22.31 -16.58 -0.20
CA PRO A 284 23.38 -17.52 0.17
C PRO A 284 24.47 -17.67 -0.89
N ASP A 285 24.11 -17.57 -2.17
CA ASP A 285 25.04 -17.81 -3.29
C ASP A 285 26.16 -16.77 -3.34
N TYR A 286 25.96 -15.56 -2.78
CA TYR A 286 27.05 -14.58 -2.62
C TYR A 286 28.25 -15.20 -1.90
N TYR A 287 28.00 -15.98 -0.86
CA TYR A 287 29.04 -16.57 -0.02
C TYR A 287 29.69 -17.81 -0.65
N ALA A 288 29.14 -18.30 -1.77
CA ALA A 288 29.69 -19.40 -2.57
C ALA A 288 30.48 -18.91 -3.80
N LEU A 289 30.46 -17.61 -4.11
CA LEU A 289 31.23 -17.04 -5.21
C LEU A 289 32.74 -17.23 -5.01
N THR A 290 33.43 -17.47 -6.11
CA THR A 290 34.89 -17.65 -6.14
C THR A 290 35.53 -16.68 -7.11
N LEU A 291 36.83 -16.42 -6.94
CA LEU A 291 37.59 -15.53 -7.82
C LEU A 291 37.50 -16.01 -9.28
N ASP A 292 37.78 -17.30 -9.50
CA ASP A 292 37.69 -17.94 -10.82
C ASP A 292 36.27 -17.94 -11.40
N GLY A 293 35.24 -17.96 -10.55
CA GLY A 293 33.85 -17.86 -10.99
C GLY A 293 33.53 -16.46 -11.53
N LEU A 294 34.02 -15.41 -10.87
CA LEU A 294 33.76 -14.03 -11.23
C LEU A 294 34.60 -13.57 -12.42
N THR A 295 35.87 -13.96 -12.51
CA THR A 295 36.78 -13.51 -13.59
C THR A 295 36.44 -14.07 -14.97
N ARG A 296 35.56 -15.07 -15.05
CA ARG A 296 35.01 -15.59 -16.31
C ARG A 296 34.10 -14.59 -17.03
N PHE A 297 33.55 -13.61 -16.32
CA PHE A 297 32.66 -12.63 -16.90
C PHE A 297 33.45 -11.49 -17.55
N GLU A 298 33.12 -11.17 -18.80
CA GLU A 298 33.77 -10.09 -19.53
C GLU A 298 33.69 -8.76 -18.75
N ARG A 299 34.82 -8.04 -18.65
CA ARG A 299 35.01 -6.80 -17.87
C ARG A 299 35.06 -6.99 -16.34
N MET A 300 35.14 -8.22 -15.84
CA MET A 300 35.41 -8.55 -14.44
C MET A 300 36.89 -8.91 -14.24
N GLY A 301 37.75 -7.91 -14.04
CA GLY A 301 39.16 -8.15 -13.75
C GLY A 301 39.40 -8.70 -12.34
N GLU A 302 40.52 -9.38 -12.12
CA GLU A 302 40.89 -10.01 -10.83
C GLU A 302 40.78 -9.04 -9.64
N THR A 303 41.25 -7.81 -9.79
CA THR A 303 41.20 -6.80 -8.73
C THR A 303 39.77 -6.43 -8.33
N LEU A 304 38.86 -6.31 -9.31
CA LEU A 304 37.46 -6.00 -9.04
C LEU A 304 36.78 -7.21 -8.39
N ALA A 305 37.01 -8.41 -8.92
CA ALA A 305 36.47 -9.64 -8.37
C ALA A 305 36.93 -9.86 -6.92
N GLN A 306 38.22 -9.66 -6.62
CA GLN A 306 38.74 -9.76 -5.25
C GLN A 306 38.08 -8.73 -4.33
N LYS A 307 37.92 -7.49 -4.77
CA LYS A 307 37.23 -6.45 -3.99
C LYS A 307 35.79 -6.84 -3.66
N LEU A 308 35.05 -7.45 -4.59
CA LEU A 308 33.69 -7.93 -4.35
C LEU A 308 33.67 -9.06 -3.31
N LEU A 309 34.60 -10.03 -3.43
CA LEU A 309 34.72 -11.13 -2.47
C LEU A 309 35.08 -10.64 -1.07
N ASP A 310 35.97 -9.65 -0.95
CA ASP A 310 36.32 -9.03 0.32
C ASP A 310 35.11 -8.33 0.97
N GLN A 311 34.29 -7.65 0.15
CA GLN A 311 33.05 -7.03 0.64
C GLN A 311 32.02 -8.06 1.10
N ILE A 312 31.86 -9.17 0.38
CA ILE A 312 30.99 -10.28 0.79
C ILE A 312 31.50 -10.91 2.10
N ALA A 313 32.81 -11.11 2.23
CA ALA A 313 33.40 -11.67 3.44
C ALA A 313 33.15 -10.78 4.66
N ALA A 314 33.17 -9.46 4.49
CA ALA A 314 32.89 -8.48 5.55
C ALA A 314 31.44 -8.53 6.06
N THR A 315 30.49 -9.08 5.30
CA THR A 315 29.07 -9.19 5.71
C THR A 315 28.74 -10.52 6.39
N ARG A 316 29.72 -11.39 6.66
CA ARG A 316 29.51 -12.66 7.36
C ARG A 316 29.10 -12.50 8.82
N THR A 317 29.24 -11.32 9.41
CA THR A 317 28.75 -11.01 10.74
C THR A 317 27.91 -9.74 10.67
N MET A 318 26.66 -9.79 11.11
CA MET A 318 25.77 -8.62 11.05
C MET A 318 24.75 -8.58 12.19
N PRO A 319 24.27 -7.38 12.57
CA PRO A 319 23.20 -7.25 13.57
C PRO A 319 21.89 -7.92 13.12
N LEU A 320 21.14 -8.48 14.07
CA LEU A 320 19.82 -9.07 13.82
C LEU A 320 18.87 -8.15 13.04
N ALA A 321 18.85 -6.86 13.34
CA ALA A 321 18.03 -5.88 12.61
C ALA A 321 18.39 -5.79 11.13
N THR A 322 19.68 -5.83 10.78
CA THR A 322 20.16 -5.82 9.40
C THR A 322 19.81 -7.12 8.70
N PHE A 323 20.00 -8.26 9.38
CA PHE A 323 19.65 -9.58 8.85
C PHE A 323 18.15 -9.66 8.50
N LEU A 324 17.26 -9.30 9.43
CA LEU A 324 15.81 -9.31 9.22
C LEU A 324 15.40 -8.40 8.06
N GLN A 325 15.99 -7.20 7.97
CA GLN A 325 15.72 -6.28 6.87
C GLN A 325 16.17 -6.87 5.52
N ALA A 326 17.31 -7.56 5.48
CA ALA A 326 17.90 -8.11 4.26
C ALA A 326 17.08 -9.26 3.65
N LEU A 327 16.23 -9.94 4.44
CA LEU A 327 15.34 -11.01 3.97
C LEU A 327 14.28 -10.53 2.96
N GLY A 328 14.02 -9.22 2.88
CA GLY A 328 13.04 -8.68 1.94
C GLY A 328 11.61 -9.14 2.23
N VAL A 329 11.26 -9.34 3.50
CA VAL A 329 9.90 -9.66 3.94
C VAL A 329 9.01 -8.41 3.76
N PRO A 330 7.83 -8.52 3.11
CA PRO A 330 6.90 -7.39 2.97
C PRO A 330 6.59 -6.72 4.32
N ASP A 331 6.53 -5.39 4.32
CA ASP A 331 6.37 -4.51 5.49
C ASP A 331 7.46 -4.59 6.58
N LEU A 332 8.41 -5.52 6.50
CA LEU A 332 9.54 -5.60 7.44
C LEU A 332 10.69 -4.68 7.03
N GLY A 333 10.39 -3.38 6.95
CA GLY A 333 11.38 -2.35 6.60
C GLY A 333 12.41 -2.09 7.70
N LYS A 334 13.30 -1.11 7.50
CA LYS A 334 14.39 -0.74 8.43
C LYS A 334 13.91 -0.56 9.88
N THR A 335 12.88 0.26 10.09
CA THR A 335 12.36 0.56 11.44
C THR A 335 11.70 -0.67 12.06
N ALA A 336 10.90 -1.40 11.29
CA ALA A 336 10.21 -2.60 11.77
C ALA A 336 11.20 -3.70 12.14
N SER A 337 12.22 -3.94 11.31
CA SER A 337 13.29 -4.91 11.56
C SER A 337 14.05 -4.59 12.84
N ARG A 338 14.37 -3.31 13.08
CA ARG A 338 15.00 -2.87 14.32
C ARG A 338 14.10 -3.13 15.53
N THR A 339 12.83 -2.74 15.45
CA THR A 339 11.87 -2.96 16.55
C THR A 339 11.67 -4.44 16.86
N VAL A 340 11.65 -5.32 15.85
CA VAL A 340 11.56 -6.77 16.04
C VAL A 340 12.85 -7.32 16.65
N ALA A 341 14.01 -6.89 16.14
CA ALA A 341 15.30 -7.32 16.67
C ALA A 341 15.46 -6.93 18.15
N GLU A 342 15.18 -5.67 18.50
CA GLU A 342 15.18 -5.19 19.88
C GLU A 342 14.10 -5.90 20.72
N GLY A 343 12.93 -6.19 20.15
CA GLY A 343 11.83 -6.83 20.86
C GLY A 343 12.09 -8.26 21.32
N PHE A 344 12.84 -9.04 20.53
CA PHE A 344 13.04 -10.48 20.74
C PHE A 344 14.50 -10.89 21.00
N GLY A 345 15.47 -10.01 20.72
CA GLY A 345 16.89 -10.22 21.02
C GLY A 345 17.62 -11.16 20.06
N THR A 346 17.10 -12.37 19.84
CA THR A 346 17.75 -13.41 19.02
C THR A 346 16.93 -13.78 17.79
N LEU A 347 17.59 -14.29 16.74
CA LEU A 347 16.90 -14.78 15.55
C LEU A 347 15.91 -15.90 15.89
N ASP A 348 16.32 -16.87 16.71
CA ASP A 348 15.45 -18.00 17.08
C ASP A 348 14.20 -17.53 17.85
N ALA A 349 14.33 -16.51 18.71
CA ALA A 349 13.18 -15.90 19.40
C ALA A 349 12.23 -15.20 18.41
N VAL A 350 12.76 -14.50 17.40
CA VAL A 350 11.95 -13.88 16.33
C VAL A 350 11.19 -14.94 15.52
N LEU A 351 11.84 -16.06 15.18
CA LEU A 351 11.21 -17.12 14.38
C LEU A 351 10.16 -17.92 15.17
N ALA A 352 10.28 -17.99 16.49
CA ALA A 352 9.29 -18.61 17.36
C ALA A 352 8.10 -17.68 17.69
N ALA A 353 8.24 -16.38 17.43
CA ALA A 353 7.27 -15.39 17.86
C ALA A 353 5.92 -15.49 17.14
N THR A 354 4.85 -15.36 17.91
CA THR A 354 3.48 -15.38 17.42
C THR A 354 3.00 -13.99 16.98
N PRO A 355 1.96 -13.89 16.14
CA PRO A 355 1.38 -12.60 15.78
C PRO A 355 0.89 -11.79 17.00
N ALA A 356 0.47 -12.45 18.07
CA ALA A 356 0.01 -11.80 19.30
C ALA A 356 1.17 -11.16 20.08
N GLU A 357 2.35 -11.79 20.08
CA GLU A 357 3.55 -11.25 20.71
C GLU A 357 4.13 -10.08 19.91
N LEU A 358 4.16 -10.18 18.57
CA LEU A 358 4.58 -9.06 17.71
C LEU A 358 3.69 -7.83 17.89
N GLN A 359 2.39 -7.99 18.15
CA GLN A 359 1.48 -6.86 18.41
C GLN A 359 1.82 -6.06 19.68
N GLN A 360 2.59 -6.64 20.61
CA GLN A 360 3.06 -5.92 21.79
C GLN A 360 4.19 -4.93 21.45
N LEU A 361 4.77 -5.04 20.25
CA LEU A 361 5.81 -4.14 19.81
C LEU A 361 5.24 -2.78 19.36
N PRO A 362 5.99 -1.68 19.61
CA PRO A 362 5.58 -0.36 19.16
C PRO A 362 5.32 -0.32 17.65
N LYS A 363 4.16 0.23 17.25
CA LYS A 363 3.73 0.38 15.84
C LYS A 363 3.44 -0.93 15.09
N PHE A 364 3.40 -2.08 15.79
CA PHE A 364 2.86 -3.32 15.24
C PHE A 364 1.36 -3.41 15.52
N GLY A 365 0.56 -3.38 14.45
CA GLY A 365 -0.87 -3.68 14.49
C GLY A 365 -1.14 -5.13 14.11
N GLU A 366 -2.37 -5.60 14.33
CA GLU A 366 -2.81 -6.97 14.04
C GLU A 366 -2.42 -7.45 12.63
N LEU A 367 -2.75 -6.67 11.60
CA LEU A 367 -2.44 -7.00 10.21
C LEU A 367 -0.92 -7.04 9.94
N LEU A 368 -0.17 -6.06 10.46
CA LEU A 368 1.28 -6.00 10.26
C LEU A 368 1.98 -7.18 10.95
N ALA A 369 1.59 -7.49 12.18
CA ALA A 369 2.15 -8.61 12.92
C ALA A 369 1.88 -9.95 12.23
N ALA A 370 0.65 -10.18 11.77
CA ALA A 370 0.30 -11.39 11.02
C ALA A 370 1.10 -11.52 9.72
N ARG A 371 1.23 -10.42 8.94
CA ARG A 371 2.00 -10.42 7.68
C ARG A 371 3.49 -10.68 7.91
N VAL A 372 4.09 -10.09 8.94
CA VAL A 372 5.51 -10.30 9.26
C VAL A 372 5.77 -11.74 9.67
N VAL A 373 4.95 -12.34 10.54
CA VAL A 373 5.11 -13.75 10.93
C VAL A 373 4.96 -14.67 9.71
N ALA A 374 3.93 -14.47 8.90
CA ALA A 374 3.71 -15.27 7.69
C ALA A 374 4.88 -15.14 6.71
N GLY A 375 5.37 -13.92 6.48
CA GLY A 375 6.50 -13.67 5.58
C GLY A 375 7.81 -14.25 6.10
N LEU A 376 8.07 -14.21 7.42
CA LEU A 376 9.24 -14.87 8.01
C LEU A 376 9.17 -16.39 7.85
N ALA A 377 7.99 -16.99 8.04
CA ALA A 377 7.77 -18.41 7.82
C ALA A 377 8.02 -18.82 6.35
N GLU A 378 7.52 -18.01 5.39
CA GLU A 378 7.77 -18.23 3.95
C GLU A 378 9.26 -18.15 3.60
N ARG A 379 10.04 -17.32 4.30
CA ARG A 379 11.50 -17.21 4.14
C ARG A 379 12.29 -18.28 4.90
N GLY A 380 11.66 -19.23 5.57
CA GLY A 380 12.32 -20.27 6.37
C GLY A 380 13.50 -20.95 5.67
N PRO A 381 13.34 -21.48 4.42
CA PRO A 381 14.44 -22.11 3.69
C PRO A 381 15.62 -21.15 3.40
N LEU A 382 15.32 -19.89 3.08
CA LEU A 382 16.34 -18.87 2.84
C LEU A 382 17.11 -18.53 4.13
N ILE A 383 16.38 -18.41 5.24
CA ILE A 383 16.98 -18.13 6.56
C ILE A 383 17.93 -19.25 6.95
N GLU A 384 17.51 -20.51 6.80
CA GLU A 384 18.34 -21.67 7.14
C GLU A 384 19.61 -21.75 6.28
N ALA A 385 19.49 -21.50 4.97
CA ALA A 385 20.65 -21.43 4.09
C ALA A 385 21.61 -20.29 4.48
N LEU A 386 21.09 -19.12 4.84
CA LEU A 386 21.92 -17.99 5.27
C LEU A 386 22.62 -18.23 6.62
N ARG A 387 22.00 -18.96 7.56
CA ARG A 387 22.62 -19.29 8.87
C ARG A 387 23.93 -20.06 8.74
N GLN A 388 24.14 -20.75 7.63
CA GLN A 388 25.39 -21.49 7.37
C GLN A 388 26.55 -20.57 7.00
N HIS A 389 26.27 -19.32 6.62
CA HIS A 389 27.27 -18.37 6.10
C HIS A 389 27.38 -17.09 6.93
N VAL A 390 26.31 -16.73 7.66
CA VAL A 390 26.18 -15.47 8.39
C VAL A 390 25.98 -15.73 9.88
N ASP A 391 26.87 -15.16 10.68
CA ASP A 391 26.75 -15.03 12.12
C ASP A 391 25.88 -13.82 12.48
N VAL A 392 24.65 -14.09 12.89
CA VAL A 392 23.66 -13.06 13.25
C VAL A 392 23.86 -12.67 14.71
N GLN A 393 24.38 -11.47 14.91
CA GLN A 393 24.58 -10.92 16.25
C GLN A 393 23.23 -10.60 16.89
N ALA A 394 23.01 -11.17 18.07
CA ALA A 394 21.84 -10.85 18.88
C ALA A 394 21.77 -9.32 19.07
N ALA A 395 20.56 -8.78 18.98
CA ALA A 395 20.35 -7.43 19.46
C ALA A 395 20.56 -7.44 20.99
N GLU A 396 21.07 -6.34 21.53
CA GLU A 396 20.97 -6.12 22.96
C GLU A 396 19.50 -6.26 23.34
N ALA A 397 19.18 -7.33 24.07
CA ALA A 397 17.86 -7.46 24.63
C ALA A 397 17.63 -6.18 25.45
N PRO A 398 16.48 -5.51 25.32
CA PRO A 398 16.10 -4.53 26.32
C PRO A 398 16.29 -5.25 27.64
N ALA A 399 17.12 -4.68 28.52
CA ALA A 399 17.31 -5.19 29.87
C ALA A 399 15.96 -5.70 30.35
N GLU A 400 15.89 -6.96 30.82
CA GLU A 400 14.65 -7.57 31.32
C GLU A 400 13.83 -6.45 31.92
N ARG A 401 12.69 -6.14 31.29
CA ARG A 401 11.89 -4.96 31.62
C ARG A 401 11.41 -5.17 33.05
N SER A 402 12.27 -4.83 34.00
CA SER A 402 12.13 -5.09 35.42
C SER A 402 11.76 -3.76 36.02
N GLY A 403 10.55 -3.70 36.54
CA GLY A 403 10.04 -2.50 37.15
C GLY A 403 8.65 -2.77 37.68
N PRO A 404 8.07 -1.81 38.39
CA PRO A 404 6.75 -1.95 38.99
C PRO A 404 5.65 -2.27 37.96
N TRP A 405 5.87 -2.00 36.66
CA TRP A 405 4.90 -2.22 35.59
C TRP A 405 5.22 -3.39 34.68
N THR A 406 6.15 -4.27 35.05
CA THR A 406 6.40 -5.52 34.31
C THR A 406 5.11 -6.31 34.08
N GLY A 407 4.83 -6.69 32.84
CA GLY A 407 3.61 -7.42 32.44
C GLY A 407 2.35 -6.57 32.30
N GLN A 408 2.40 -5.27 32.58
CA GLN A 408 1.27 -4.36 32.40
C GLN A 408 1.35 -3.66 31.03
N SER A 409 0.22 -3.58 30.32
CA SER A 409 0.13 -2.92 29.02
C SER A 409 -0.78 -1.69 29.08
N PHE A 410 -0.32 -0.58 28.50
CA PHE A 410 -0.99 0.72 28.51
C PHE A 410 -1.22 1.21 27.08
N LEU A 411 -2.45 1.61 26.77
CA LEU A 411 -2.82 2.26 25.51
C LEU A 411 -3.28 3.69 25.80
N PHE A 412 -2.77 4.66 25.05
CA PHE A 412 -3.18 6.06 25.20
C PHE A 412 -4.16 6.46 24.10
N THR A 413 -5.29 7.07 24.49
CA THR A 413 -6.29 7.63 23.58
C THR A 413 -6.67 9.06 24.00
N GLY A 414 -7.03 9.92 23.05
CA GLY A 414 -7.21 11.36 23.32
C GLY A 414 -5.89 12.12 23.48
N THR A 415 -5.95 13.44 23.57
CA THR A 415 -4.79 14.30 23.78
C THR A 415 -4.53 14.45 25.27
N LEU A 416 -3.31 14.10 25.70
CA LEU A 416 -2.80 14.34 27.05
C LEU A 416 -2.42 15.82 27.19
N VAL A 417 -2.77 16.42 28.32
CA VAL A 417 -2.48 17.82 28.67
C VAL A 417 -1.13 17.95 29.36
N ALA A 418 -0.76 17.00 30.22
CA ALA A 418 0.41 17.09 31.08
C ALA A 418 1.73 16.72 30.38
N MET A 419 1.68 15.82 29.40
CA MET A 419 2.87 15.37 28.64
C MET A 419 2.51 14.93 27.23
N LYS A 420 3.51 14.84 26.34
CA LYS A 420 3.29 14.29 25.00
C LYS A 420 3.03 12.79 25.09
N ARG A 421 2.20 12.25 24.19
CA ARG A 421 1.91 10.80 24.14
C ARG A 421 3.19 9.96 24.01
N GLU A 422 4.15 10.40 23.20
CA GLU A 422 5.43 9.70 23.04
C GLU A 422 6.24 9.67 24.34
N GLU A 423 6.20 10.75 25.13
CA GLU A 423 6.85 10.82 26.44
C GLU A 423 6.18 9.86 27.43
N ALA A 424 4.85 9.84 27.48
CA ALA A 424 4.10 8.90 28.32
C ALA A 424 4.41 7.43 27.98
N GLN A 425 4.51 7.11 26.68
CA GLN A 425 4.89 5.78 26.21
C GLN A 425 6.32 5.41 26.62
N GLN A 426 7.26 6.36 26.54
CA GLN A 426 8.64 6.14 26.97
C GLN A 426 8.73 5.88 28.47
N ARG A 427 7.99 6.63 29.30
CA ARG A 427 7.97 6.41 30.75
C ARG A 427 7.36 5.08 31.16
N VAL A 428 6.25 4.68 30.51
CA VAL A 428 5.70 3.33 30.68
C VAL A 428 6.74 2.26 30.36
N GLN A 429 7.46 2.42 29.25
CA GLN A 429 8.50 1.49 28.84
C GLN A 429 9.68 1.48 29.82
N ALA A 430 10.06 2.62 30.38
CA ALA A 430 11.14 2.75 31.37
C ALA A 430 10.83 2.01 32.68
N LEU A 431 9.55 1.93 33.08
CA LEU A 431 9.09 1.20 34.26
C LEU A 431 8.78 -0.29 34.00
N GLY A 432 9.16 -0.78 32.82
CA GLY A 432 8.99 -2.18 32.40
C GLY A 432 7.62 -2.52 31.80
N GLY A 433 6.74 -1.53 31.60
CA GLY A 433 5.43 -1.70 30.98
C GLY A 433 5.46 -1.73 29.45
N ILE A 434 4.36 -2.18 28.85
CA ILE A 434 4.18 -2.29 27.39
C ILE A 434 3.30 -1.12 26.91
N ALA A 435 3.83 -0.29 26.01
CA ALA A 435 3.03 0.75 25.36
C ALA A 435 2.31 0.19 24.11
N ALA A 436 1.04 -0.20 24.27
CA ALA A 436 0.24 -0.80 23.21
C ALA A 436 -0.15 0.22 22.13
N SER A 437 -0.35 -0.28 20.90
CA SER A 437 -0.78 0.51 19.74
C SER A 437 -2.30 0.45 19.49
N GLY A 438 -2.98 -0.57 20.01
CA GLY A 438 -4.40 -0.87 19.79
C GLY A 438 -5.09 -1.49 21.01
N VAL A 439 -6.43 -1.53 20.96
CA VAL A 439 -7.24 -2.22 21.99
C VAL A 439 -7.30 -3.69 21.62
N SER A 440 -6.78 -4.55 22.50
CA SER A 440 -6.89 -6.01 22.43
C SER A 440 -7.46 -6.54 23.75
N SER A 441 -7.86 -7.81 23.78
CA SER A 441 -8.29 -8.49 25.01
C SER A 441 -7.15 -8.65 26.04
N ALA A 442 -5.89 -8.56 25.60
CA ALA A 442 -4.70 -8.61 26.45
C ALA A 442 -4.25 -7.24 26.98
N LEU A 443 -4.99 -6.17 26.65
CA LEU A 443 -4.66 -4.82 27.10
C LEU A 443 -5.04 -4.66 28.59
N GLY A 444 -4.09 -4.23 29.43
CA GLY A 444 -4.34 -3.98 30.85
C GLY A 444 -5.07 -2.66 31.10
N PHE A 445 -4.55 -1.57 30.53
CA PHE A 445 -5.02 -0.21 30.80
C PHE A 445 -5.23 0.61 29.53
N LEU A 446 -6.35 1.32 29.47
CA LEU A 446 -6.60 2.40 28.51
C LEU A 446 -6.54 3.75 29.23
N VAL A 447 -5.53 4.56 28.94
CA VAL A 447 -5.40 5.93 29.45
C VAL A 447 -6.10 6.90 28.52
N VAL A 448 -7.06 7.66 29.04
CA VAL A 448 -7.88 8.62 28.31
C VAL A 448 -7.44 10.03 28.66
N GLY A 449 -6.89 10.74 27.68
CA GLY A 449 -6.52 12.15 27.81
C GLY A 449 -7.73 13.06 27.90
N ASN A 450 -7.62 14.12 28.71
CA ASN A 450 -8.71 15.04 29.02
C ASN A 450 -9.17 15.89 27.81
N ALA A 451 -8.37 15.97 26.74
CA ALA A 451 -8.70 16.73 25.53
C ALA A 451 -9.02 15.82 24.32
N GLY A 452 -10.29 15.80 23.88
CA GLY A 452 -10.72 15.23 22.58
C GLY A 452 -11.63 13.99 22.63
N LYS A 453 -12.18 13.60 21.47
CA LYS A 453 -13.18 12.52 21.33
C LYS A 453 -12.54 11.13 21.44
N ALA A 454 -12.51 10.54 22.63
CA ALA A 454 -11.99 9.19 22.90
C ALA A 454 -12.96 8.02 22.57
N GLY A 455 -14.08 8.29 21.89
CA GLY A 455 -15.27 7.41 21.89
C GLY A 455 -15.07 5.99 21.34
N SER A 456 -14.37 5.80 20.21
CA SER A 456 -14.33 4.46 19.56
C SER A 456 -13.40 3.46 20.26
N LYS A 457 -12.25 3.91 20.79
CA LYS A 457 -11.33 3.07 21.57
C LYS A 457 -11.83 2.84 23.00
N LEU A 458 -12.47 3.83 23.62
CA LEU A 458 -13.12 3.69 24.92
C LEU A 458 -14.22 2.63 24.88
N ALA A 459 -15.10 2.68 23.87
CA ALA A 459 -16.17 1.71 23.71
C ALA A 459 -15.64 0.28 23.46
N LYS A 460 -14.53 0.13 22.72
CA LYS A 460 -13.86 -1.17 22.53
C LYS A 460 -13.22 -1.68 23.82
N ALA A 461 -12.55 -0.82 24.57
CA ALA A 461 -11.90 -1.19 25.83
C ALA A 461 -12.92 -1.62 26.90
N GLN A 462 -14.04 -0.90 27.02
CA GLN A 462 -15.13 -1.25 27.92
C GLN A 462 -15.76 -2.62 27.57
N LYS A 463 -15.93 -2.91 26.29
CA LYS A 463 -16.42 -4.22 25.83
C LYS A 463 -15.43 -5.36 26.10
N ALA A 464 -14.14 -5.08 25.99
CA ALA A 464 -13.08 -6.05 26.24
C ALA A 464 -12.71 -6.21 27.73
N GLY A 465 -13.39 -5.50 28.64
CA GLY A 465 -13.12 -5.57 30.09
C GLY A 465 -11.82 -4.89 30.52
N VAL A 466 -11.24 -4.02 29.68
CA VAL A 466 -9.98 -3.32 29.94
C VAL A 466 -10.19 -2.20 30.96
N THR A 467 -9.26 -2.04 31.90
CA THR A 467 -9.34 -0.97 32.92
C THR A 467 -9.11 0.40 32.26
N VAL A 468 -10.03 1.35 32.44
CA VAL A 468 -9.91 2.70 31.89
C VAL A 468 -9.38 3.65 32.96
N LEU A 469 -8.31 4.38 32.65
CA LEU A 469 -7.71 5.39 33.51
C LEU A 469 -7.88 6.78 32.89
N THR A 470 -8.18 7.76 33.72
CA THR A 470 -8.02 9.19 33.38
C THR A 470 -6.54 9.55 33.30
N GLU A 471 -6.24 10.68 32.65
CA GLU A 471 -4.88 11.22 32.63
C GLU A 471 -4.31 11.45 34.05
N ASP A 472 -5.13 11.97 34.96
CA ASP A 472 -4.71 12.24 36.34
C ASP A 472 -4.42 10.95 37.12
N GLU A 473 -5.23 9.90 36.94
CA GLU A 473 -5.00 8.58 37.54
C GLU A 473 -3.74 7.90 36.99
N PHE A 474 -3.46 8.09 35.69
CA PHE A 474 -2.22 7.61 35.10
C PHE A 474 -0.99 8.33 35.69
N ILE A 475 -1.05 9.65 35.85
CA ILE A 475 0.05 10.43 36.45
C ILE A 475 0.28 10.05 37.91
N ALA A 476 -0.79 9.83 38.70
CA ALA A 476 -0.67 9.39 40.07
C ALA A 476 0.03 8.03 40.18
N ARG A 477 -0.38 7.06 39.36
CA ARG A 477 0.29 5.75 39.28
C ARG A 477 1.72 5.85 38.80
N LEU A 478 2.00 6.73 37.83
CA LEU A 478 3.33 6.96 37.32
C LEU A 478 4.26 7.48 38.42
N ALA A 479 3.79 8.43 39.22
CA ALA A 479 4.56 8.97 40.35
C ALA A 479 4.81 7.91 41.44
N GLU A 480 3.83 7.06 41.74
CA GLU A 480 4.00 5.93 42.67
C GLU A 480 5.04 4.92 42.16
N ALA A 481 5.02 4.63 40.85
CA ALA A 481 5.91 3.67 40.21
C ALA A 481 7.33 4.21 39.98
N GLU A 482 7.49 5.51 39.74
CA GLU A 482 8.81 6.15 39.66
C GLU A 482 9.46 6.32 41.06
N GLY A 483 8.67 6.26 42.12
CA GLY A 483 9.13 6.39 43.52
C GLY A 483 9.38 5.06 44.25
N ALA A 484 9.05 3.92 43.64
CA ALA A 484 9.24 2.56 44.15
C ALA A 484 10.44 1.89 43.48
#